data_AF-A0A6H1ZXL7-F1
#
_entry.id   AF-A0A6H1ZXL7-F1
#
_cell.length_a   1.000
_cell.length_b   1.000
_cell.length_c   1.000
_cell.angle_alpha   90.00
_cell.angle_beta   90.00
_cell.angle_gamma   90.00
#
_symmetry.space_group_name_H-M   'P 1'
#
loop_
_entity.id
_entity.type
_entity.pdbx_description
1 polymer ?
#
loop_
_entity_poly.entity_id
_entity_poly.type
_entity_poly.pdbx_seq_one_letter_code
_entity_poly.pdbx_strand_id
1 'polypeptide(L)'
;MNRKVENILESIKEALVDIYGVEAEILYDIKVIRCSQADYDHWREGRIYAHVGCMDKTICVSSSIELLDDCNITGLLLHEIGHLIHLEGLLDIEIPDGINDDEIIADMIIDNIFGIHIYYDGKKVQWVINK
;
A
#
# COMPACT_ATOMS: atom_id res chain seq x y z
N MET A 1 -7.78 11.31 10.67
CA MET A 1 -8.30 10.20 9.86
C MET A 1 -9.02 9.24 10.81
N ASN A 2 -9.58 8.11 10.35
CA ASN A 2 -10.01 7.05 11.26
C ASN A 2 -8.78 6.53 12.03
N ARG A 3 -8.85 6.54 13.37
CA ARG A 3 -7.76 6.11 14.25
C ARG A 3 -7.30 4.67 13.96
N LYS A 4 -8.21 3.81 13.47
CA LYS A 4 -7.92 2.44 13.05
C LYS A 4 -6.89 2.39 11.91
N VAL A 5 -7.11 3.18 10.86
CA VAL A 5 -6.26 3.21 9.67
C VAL A 5 -4.90 3.81 10.00
N GLU A 6 -4.89 4.89 10.80
CA GLU A 6 -3.65 5.49 11.30
C GLU A 6 -2.83 4.49 12.12
N ASN A 7 -3.45 3.74 13.04
CA ASN A 7 -2.74 2.74 13.84
C ASN A 7 -2.13 1.61 12.99
N ILE A 8 -2.86 1.12 11.98
CA ILE A 8 -2.35 0.07 11.08
C ILE A 8 -1.16 0.59 10.27
N LEU A 9 -1.24 1.83 9.75
CA LEU A 9 -0.13 2.46 9.04
C LEU A 9 1.12 2.55 9.91
N GLU A 10 0.98 2.99 11.17
CA GLU A 10 2.12 3.09 12.08
C GLU A 10 2.75 1.72 12.36
N SER A 11 1.94 0.66 12.54
CA SER A 11 2.48 -0.70 12.69
C SER A 11 3.23 -1.19 11.44
N ILE A 12 2.77 -0.83 10.24
CA ILE A 12 3.49 -1.15 8.99
C ILE A 12 4.83 -0.40 8.93
N LYS A 13 4.85 0.88 9.29
CA LYS A 13 6.08 1.70 9.33
C LYS A 13 7.10 1.14 10.31
N GLU A 14 6.66 0.76 11.52
CA GLU A 14 7.50 0.11 12.52
C GLU A 14 8.13 -1.17 11.96
N ALA A 15 7.33 -2.03 11.32
CA ALA A 15 7.85 -3.25 10.69
C ALA A 15 8.87 -2.97 9.58
N LEU A 16 8.67 -1.92 8.76
CA LEU A 16 9.61 -1.54 7.70
C LEU A 16 10.96 -1.06 8.27
N VAL A 17 10.91 -0.29 9.35
CA VAL A 17 12.10 0.18 10.06
C VAL A 17 12.84 -0.98 10.72
N ASP A 18 12.12 -1.98 11.23
CA ASP A 18 12.75 -3.20 11.78
C ASP A 18 13.48 -4.02 10.69
N ILE A 19 12.98 -4.01 9.45
CA ILE A 19 13.58 -4.76 8.32
C ILE A 19 14.77 -4.01 7.69
N TYR A 20 14.63 -2.71 7.44
CA TYR A 20 15.62 -1.91 6.67
C TYR A 20 16.43 -0.92 7.53
N GLY A 21 16.14 -0.80 8.82
CA GLY A 21 16.80 0.15 9.71
C GLY A 21 16.52 1.61 9.33
N VAL A 22 17.53 2.48 9.51
CA VAL A 22 17.42 3.94 9.37
C VAL A 22 17.09 4.37 7.92
N GLU A 23 17.37 3.52 6.93
CA GLU A 23 17.09 3.81 5.51
C GLU A 23 15.57 3.89 5.21
N ALA A 24 14.74 3.33 6.09
CA ALA A 24 13.28 3.44 6.03
C ALA A 24 12.73 4.77 6.57
N GLU A 25 13.56 5.73 7.01
CA GLU A 25 13.07 6.96 7.65
C GLU A 25 12.14 7.81 6.77
N ILE A 26 12.34 7.74 5.45
CA ILE A 26 11.48 8.39 4.46
C ILE A 26 10.01 7.90 4.54
N LEU A 27 9.78 6.69 5.05
CA LEU A 27 8.46 6.09 5.20
C LEU A 27 7.69 6.71 6.37
N TYR A 28 8.37 7.35 7.34
CA TYR A 28 7.68 8.06 8.43
C TYR A 28 6.85 9.24 7.93
N ASP A 29 7.26 9.87 6.84
CA ASP A 29 6.53 10.98 6.22
C ASP A 29 5.24 10.53 5.53
N ILE A 30 5.07 9.22 5.29
CA ILE A 30 3.89 8.68 4.61
C ILE A 30 2.65 8.95 5.46
N LYS A 31 1.64 9.55 4.83
CA LYS A 31 0.35 9.84 5.47
C LYS A 31 -0.77 9.16 4.73
N VAL A 32 -1.83 8.84 5.47
CA VAL A 32 -3.10 8.43 4.87
C VAL A 32 -4.08 9.61 5.00
N ILE A 33 -4.69 10.01 3.88
CA ILE A 33 -5.71 11.07 3.83
C ILE A 33 -6.98 10.58 3.12
N ARG A 34 -8.13 11.16 3.46
CA ARG A 34 -9.37 10.89 2.71
C ARG A 34 -9.37 11.75 1.46
N CYS A 35 -9.70 11.16 0.32
CA CYS A 35 -9.71 11.85 -0.95
C CYS A 35 -11.04 11.64 -1.69
N SER A 36 -11.63 12.72 -2.21
CA SER A 36 -12.84 12.64 -3.03
C SER A 36 -12.63 11.89 -4.35
N GLN A 37 -11.39 11.87 -4.86
CA GLN A 37 -11.05 11.09 -6.05
C GLN A 37 -11.12 9.59 -5.76
N ALA A 38 -10.55 9.14 -4.65
CA ALA A 38 -10.66 7.74 -4.21
C ALA A 38 -12.12 7.32 -3.99
N ASP A 39 -12.97 8.19 -3.44
CA ASP A 39 -14.41 7.92 -3.34
C ASP A 39 -15.09 7.78 -4.71
N TYR A 40 -14.71 8.61 -5.67
CA TYR A 40 -15.23 8.53 -7.04
C TYR A 40 -14.78 7.25 -7.75
N ASP A 41 -13.49 6.88 -7.65
CA ASP A 41 -12.96 5.66 -8.23
C ASP A 41 -13.56 4.41 -7.59
N HIS A 42 -13.78 4.43 -6.27
CA HIS A 42 -14.53 3.40 -5.57
C HIS A 42 -15.95 3.24 -6.13
N TRP A 43 -16.69 4.33 -6.28
CA TRP A 43 -18.04 4.31 -6.82
C TRP A 43 -18.08 3.82 -8.28
N ARG A 44 -17.12 4.25 -9.11
CA ARG A 44 -17.05 3.92 -10.53
C ARG A 44 -16.64 2.47 -10.78
N GLU A 45 -15.63 1.98 -10.07
CA GLU A 45 -15.03 0.67 -10.34
C GLU A 45 -15.43 -0.41 -9.33
N GLY A 46 -16.08 -0.03 -8.22
CA GLY A 46 -16.55 -0.95 -7.19
C GLY A 46 -15.44 -1.68 -6.43
N ARG A 47 -14.17 -1.31 -6.62
CA ARG A 47 -13.00 -2.06 -6.13
C ARG A 47 -11.79 -1.23 -5.70
N ILE A 48 -11.67 0.02 -6.15
CA ILE A 48 -10.54 0.89 -5.79
C ILE A 48 -10.89 1.58 -4.48
N TYR A 49 -10.18 1.27 -3.40
CA TYR A 49 -10.39 1.88 -2.09
C TYR A 49 -9.25 2.82 -1.68
N ALA A 50 -8.14 2.80 -2.42
CA ALA A 50 -7.00 3.68 -2.24
C ALA A 50 -6.27 3.93 -3.57
N HIS A 51 -5.39 4.92 -3.57
CA HIS A 51 -4.39 5.18 -4.60
C HIS A 51 -3.30 6.10 -4.03
N VAL A 52 -2.18 6.23 -4.74
CA VAL A 52 -1.14 7.24 -4.48
C VAL A 52 -1.16 8.37 -5.53
N GLY A 53 -0.25 9.33 -5.44
CA GLY A 53 0.01 10.31 -6.51
C GLY A 53 -0.84 11.59 -6.51
N CYS A 54 -1.85 11.73 -5.65
CA CYS A 54 -2.58 13.01 -5.52
C CYS A 54 -1.80 14.06 -4.72
N MET A 55 -0.99 13.63 -3.76
CA MET A 55 -0.13 14.48 -2.95
C MET A 55 1.16 13.72 -2.65
N ASP A 56 2.24 14.47 -2.46
CA ASP A 56 3.55 13.92 -2.10
C ASP A 56 3.47 13.01 -0.87
N LYS A 57 4.10 11.83 -0.94
CA LYS A 57 4.16 10.79 0.10
C LYS A 57 2.82 10.51 0.80
N THR A 58 1.73 10.47 0.04
CA THR A 58 0.40 10.34 0.62
C THR A 58 -0.40 9.22 -0.05
N ILE A 59 -0.95 8.33 0.78
CA ILE A 59 -1.93 7.33 0.41
C ILE A 59 -3.32 7.97 0.55
N CYS A 60 -4.00 8.09 -0.57
CA CYS A 60 -5.35 8.64 -0.63
C CYS A 60 -6.35 7.49 -0.54
N VAL A 61 -7.27 7.53 0.43
CA VAL A 61 -8.24 6.46 0.66
C VAL A 61 -9.68 6.96 0.51
N SER A 62 -10.56 6.08 0.02
CA SER A 62 -12.00 6.30 0.03
C SER A 62 -12.52 6.29 1.47
N SER A 63 -13.60 7.03 1.71
CA SER A 63 -14.42 6.93 2.92
C SER A 63 -14.88 5.49 3.24
N SER A 64 -15.02 4.63 2.22
CA SER A 64 -15.46 3.23 2.39
C SER A 64 -14.40 2.32 3.00
N ILE A 65 -13.15 2.79 3.18
CA ILE A 65 -12.08 2.04 3.86
C ILE A 65 -12.49 1.63 5.29
N GLU A 66 -13.38 2.39 5.93
CA GLU A 66 -13.85 2.12 7.29
C GLU A 66 -14.71 0.86 7.41
N LEU A 67 -15.23 0.39 6.28
CA LEU A 67 -16.04 -0.83 6.20
C LEU A 67 -15.17 -2.09 6.10
N LEU A 68 -13.87 -1.93 5.89
CA LEU A 68 -12.92 -3.03 5.77
C LEU A 68 -12.43 -3.49 7.15
N ASP A 69 -12.20 -4.80 7.26
CA ASP A 69 -11.49 -5.36 8.40
C ASP A 69 -9.99 -4.98 8.37
N ASP A 70 -9.30 -5.21 9.49
CA ASP A 70 -7.91 -4.81 9.71
C ASP A 70 -6.97 -5.47 8.69
N CYS A 71 -7.30 -6.70 8.29
CA CYS A 71 -6.52 -7.47 7.33
C CYS A 71 -6.58 -6.80 5.95
N ASN A 72 -7.80 -6.48 5.50
CA ASN A 72 -8.05 -5.74 4.26
C ASN A 72 -7.46 -4.34 4.23
N ILE A 73 -7.50 -3.62 5.35
CA ILE A 73 -6.83 -2.31 5.44
C ILE A 73 -5.31 -2.50 5.34
N THR A 74 -4.75 -3.49 6.03
CA THR A 74 -3.30 -3.74 6.03
C THR A 74 -2.80 -4.05 4.62
N GLY A 75 -3.42 -5.01 3.91
CA GLY A 75 -2.99 -5.37 2.56
C GLY A 75 -3.13 -4.23 1.56
N LEU A 76 -4.22 -3.45 1.67
CA LEU A 76 -4.39 -2.27 0.85
C LEU A 76 -3.31 -1.20 1.12
N LEU A 77 -3.01 -0.92 2.39
CA LEU A 77 -1.95 0.05 2.71
C LEU A 77 -0.57 -0.43 2.27
N LEU A 78 -0.27 -1.73 2.43
CA LEU A 78 0.98 -2.32 1.94
C LEU A 78 1.11 -2.14 0.43
N HIS A 79 0.07 -2.50 -0.33
CA HIS A 79 0.06 -2.34 -1.78
C HIS A 79 0.40 -0.88 -2.19
N GLU A 80 -0.27 0.10 -1.61
CA GLU A 80 0.00 1.52 -1.90
C GLU A 80 1.39 1.99 -1.43
N ILE A 81 1.92 1.42 -0.35
CA ILE A 81 3.32 1.66 0.05
C ILE A 81 4.29 1.11 -0.99
N GLY A 82 3.98 -0.04 -1.60
CA GLY A 82 4.74 -0.59 -2.72
C GLY A 82 4.85 0.41 -3.88
N HIS A 83 3.74 1.04 -4.25
CA HIS A 83 3.70 2.12 -5.24
C HIS A 83 4.58 3.32 -4.83
N LEU A 84 4.50 3.78 -3.57
CA LEU A 84 5.34 4.89 -3.09
C LEU A 84 6.83 4.55 -3.13
N ILE A 85 7.21 3.36 -2.68
CA ILE A 85 8.61 2.90 -2.72
C ILE A 85 9.11 2.87 -4.16
N HIS A 86 8.29 2.40 -5.10
CA HIS A 86 8.63 2.37 -6.52
C HIS A 86 8.83 3.77 -7.09
N LEU A 87 7.85 4.66 -6.91
CA LEU A 87 7.85 6.02 -7.46
C LEU A 87 9.02 6.87 -6.94
N GLU A 88 9.33 6.73 -5.65
CA GLU A 88 10.35 7.52 -4.98
C GLU A 88 11.76 6.88 -5.08
N GLY A 89 11.86 5.65 -5.60
CA GLY A 89 13.13 4.92 -5.73
C GLY A 89 13.80 4.68 -4.37
N LEU A 90 13.00 4.44 -3.33
CA LEU A 90 13.45 4.48 -1.93
C LEU A 90 14.25 3.25 -1.51
N LEU A 91 14.18 2.19 -2.29
CA LEU A 91 14.88 0.93 -2.04
C LEU A 91 15.46 0.42 -3.36
N ASP A 92 16.69 -0.08 -3.33
CA ASP A 92 17.32 -0.79 -4.45
C ASP A 92 16.65 -2.16 -4.64
N ILE A 93 15.41 -2.15 -5.13
CA ILE A 93 14.65 -3.35 -5.46
C ILE A 93 14.80 -3.61 -6.96
N GLU A 94 15.41 -4.75 -7.28
CA GLU A 94 15.59 -5.18 -8.67
C GLU A 94 14.23 -5.65 -9.23
N ILE A 95 13.69 -4.90 -10.17
CA ILE A 95 12.50 -5.29 -10.93
C ILE A 95 12.94 -6.13 -12.13
N PRO A 96 12.45 -7.38 -12.29
CA PRO A 96 12.83 -8.23 -13.40
C PRO A 96 12.52 -7.63 -14.77
N ASP A 97 13.44 -7.83 -15.71
CA ASP A 97 13.29 -7.43 -17.11
C ASP A 97 11.97 -7.96 -17.70
N GLY A 98 11.17 -7.06 -18.29
CA GLY A 98 9.91 -7.38 -18.97
C GLY A 98 8.65 -7.17 -18.13
N ILE A 99 8.78 -6.81 -16.85
CA ILE A 99 7.67 -6.37 -16.01
C ILE A 99 7.59 -4.83 -16.08
N ASN A 100 6.49 -4.32 -16.63
CA ASN A 100 6.22 -2.88 -16.77
C ASN A 100 4.85 -2.47 -16.21
N ASP A 101 4.17 -3.38 -15.50
CA ASP A 101 2.87 -3.12 -14.91
C ASP A 101 3.06 -2.65 -13.46
N ASP A 102 2.74 -1.39 -13.21
CA ASP A 102 2.94 -0.70 -11.93
C ASP A 102 2.26 -1.42 -10.76
N GLU A 103 1.06 -1.98 -10.99
CA GLU A 103 0.32 -2.73 -9.97
C GLU A 103 1.06 -4.02 -9.57
N ILE A 104 1.64 -4.70 -10.57
CA ILE A 104 2.44 -5.91 -10.33
C ILE A 104 3.74 -5.55 -9.61
N ILE A 105 4.38 -4.44 -10.01
CA ILE A 105 5.63 -3.97 -9.39
C ILE A 105 5.42 -3.63 -7.92
N ALA A 106 4.35 -2.92 -7.57
CA ALA A 106 4.01 -2.58 -6.20
C ALA A 106 3.83 -3.83 -5.32
N ASP A 107 3.07 -4.83 -5.80
CA ASP A 107 2.90 -6.08 -5.07
C ASP A 107 4.20 -6.86 -4.93
N MET A 108 5.03 -6.90 -5.97
CA MET A 108 6.33 -7.56 -5.94
C MET A 108 7.28 -6.92 -4.93
N ILE A 109 7.26 -5.59 -4.81
CA ILE A 109 8.02 -4.87 -3.80
C ILE A 109 7.60 -5.36 -2.40
N ILE A 110 6.29 -5.45 -2.15
CA ILE A 110 5.77 -5.90 -0.85
C ILE A 110 6.08 -7.38 -0.58
N ASP A 111 5.99 -8.25 -1.58
CA ASP A 111 6.36 -9.67 -1.44
C ASP A 111 7.86 -9.80 -1.12
N ASN A 112 8.73 -9.04 -1.79
CA ASN A 112 10.16 -9.05 -1.50
C ASN A 112 10.49 -8.56 -0.08
N ILE A 113 9.78 -7.53 0.39
CA ILE A 113 10.04 -6.93 1.71
C ILE A 113 9.49 -7.81 2.84
N PHE A 114 8.23 -8.22 2.73
CA PHE A 114 7.50 -8.85 3.83
C PHE A 114 7.24 -10.34 3.64
N GLY A 115 7.55 -10.91 2.47
CA GLY A 115 7.09 -12.25 2.10
C GLY A 115 5.56 -12.33 1.98
N ILE A 116 4.89 -11.19 1.72
CA ILE A 116 3.43 -11.13 1.60
C ILE A 116 3.09 -11.07 0.12
N HIS A 117 2.51 -12.15 -0.38
CA HIS A 117 2.00 -12.19 -1.74
C HIS A 117 0.55 -11.72 -1.77
N ILE A 118 0.27 -10.67 -2.55
CA ILE A 118 -1.07 -10.09 -2.70
C ILE A 118 -1.70 -10.62 -3.99
N TYR A 119 -2.92 -11.16 -3.90
CA TYR A 119 -3.70 -11.68 -5.00
C TYR A 119 -5.03 -10.93 -5.15
N TYR A 120 -5.41 -10.65 -6.40
CA TYR A 120 -6.69 -10.04 -6.74
C TYR A 120 -7.59 -11.03 -7.51
N ASP A 121 -8.63 -11.57 -6.85
CA ASP A 121 -9.69 -12.39 -7.47
C ASP A 121 -10.77 -11.50 -8.13
N GLY A 122 -10.39 -10.37 -8.72
CA GLY A 122 -11.31 -9.41 -9.36
C GLY A 122 -12.38 -8.76 -8.47
N LYS A 123 -12.56 -9.18 -7.21
CA LYS A 123 -13.54 -8.64 -6.24
C LYS A 123 -13.04 -8.57 -4.80
N LYS A 124 -11.93 -9.24 -4.47
CA LYS A 124 -11.37 -9.30 -3.13
C LYS A 124 -9.86 -9.35 -3.20
N VAL A 125 -9.21 -8.67 -2.27
CA VAL A 125 -7.79 -8.84 -2.01
C VAL A 125 -7.62 -10.06 -1.11
N GLN A 126 -6.74 -10.98 -1.48
CA GLN A 126 -6.33 -12.12 -0.69
C GLN A 126 -4.82 -12.07 -0.55
N TRP A 127 -4.25 -12.38 0.61
CA TRP A 127 -2.79 -12.47 0.75
C TRP A 127 -2.36 -13.77 1.40
N VAL A 128 -1.19 -14.23 0.97
CA VAL A 128 -0.51 -15.41 1.49
C VAL A 128 0.83 -14.95 2.04
N ILE A 129 1.11 -15.28 3.30
CA ILE A 129 2.44 -15.08 3.88
C ILE A 129 3.27 -16.29 3.49
N ASN A 130 4.27 -16.07 2.63
CA ASN A 130 5.27 -17.07 2.31
C ASN A 130 6.19 -17.25 3.53
N LYS A 131 6.26 -18.47 4.06
CA LYS A 131 7.16 -18.87 5.15
C LYS A 131 8.47 -19.41 4.60
#